data_AF-A0A6G7P6B9-F1
#
_entry.id   AF-A0A6G7P6B9-F1
#
_cell.length_a   1.000
_cell.length_b   1.000
_cell.length_c   1.000
_cell.angle_alpha   90.00
_cell.angle_beta   90.00
_cell.angle_gamma   90.00
#
_symmetry.space_group_name_H-M   'P 1'
#
loop_
_entity.id
_entity.type
_entity.pdbx_description
1 polymer ?
#
loop_
_entity_poly.entity_id
_entity_poly.type
_entity_poly.pdbx_seq_one_letter_code
_entity_poly.pdbx_strand_id
1 'polypeptide(L)'
;MSDEFERETQLLGNMLLAVYTLLHRVCGLLPIPIQLPDFDGNTLRGTEMNEAVTRLVEVINDEPVDELVQSGIWGAGLHWLSASHLFSRYMDTREGIVALEIRLNIVTAHDGLHAVEDLLLGEDPDD
;
A
#
# COMPACT_ATOMS: atom_id res chain seq x y z
N MET A 1 -8.17 14.78 24.12
CA MET A 1 -8.53 14.89 22.69
C MET A 1 -7.31 14.96 21.78
N SER A 2 -6.25 15.74 22.11
CA SER A 2 -5.00 15.75 21.30
C SER A 2 -4.33 14.37 21.24
N ASP A 3 -4.14 13.73 22.40
CA ASP A 3 -3.39 12.47 22.52
C ASP A 3 -4.06 11.30 21.80
N GLU A 4 -5.40 11.31 21.70
CA GLU A 4 -6.15 10.28 20.98
C GLU A 4 -6.02 10.45 19.47
N PHE A 5 -6.17 11.68 18.98
CA PHE A 5 -5.97 12.01 17.58
C PHE A 5 -4.53 11.76 17.13
N GLU A 6 -3.54 12.13 17.95
CA GLU A 6 -2.12 11.87 17.70
C GLU A 6 -1.83 10.37 17.63
N ARG A 7 -2.36 9.60 18.59
CA ARG A 7 -2.25 8.13 18.59
C ARG A 7 -2.91 7.49 17.38
N GLU A 8 -4.11 7.94 17.00
CA GLU A 8 -4.79 7.42 15.81
C GLU A 8 -4.04 7.79 14.52
N THR A 9 -3.58 9.03 14.41
CA THR A 9 -2.74 9.49 13.29
C THR A 9 -1.47 8.65 13.15
N GLN A 10 -0.76 8.43 14.25
CA GLN A 10 0.46 7.60 14.25
C GLN A 10 0.14 6.16 13.83
N LEU A 11 -0.97 5.59 14.31
CA LEU A 11 -1.40 4.25 13.95
C LEU A 11 -1.71 4.16 12.44
N LEU A 12 -2.50 5.09 11.91
CA LEU A 12 -2.85 5.13 10.48
C LEU A 12 -1.61 5.31 9.60
N GLY A 13 -0.70 6.21 9.98
CA GLY A 13 0.57 6.40 9.27
C GLY A 13 1.46 5.15 9.27
N ASN A 14 1.57 4.47 10.42
CA ASN A 14 2.33 3.22 10.51
C ASN A 14 1.72 2.11 9.65
N MET A 15 0.39 2.01 9.59
CA MET A 15 -0.27 1.01 8.74
C MET A 15 -0.08 1.31 7.26
N LEU A 16 -0.18 2.58 6.83
CA LEU A 16 0.14 3.00 5.46
C LEU A 16 1.57 2.61 5.06
N LEU A 17 2.52 2.86 5.98
CA LEU A 17 3.91 2.52 5.79
C LEU A 17 4.11 1.00 5.67
N ALA A 18 3.46 0.21 6.54
CA ALA A 18 3.54 -1.24 6.49
C ALA A 18 3.04 -1.81 5.16
N VAL A 19 1.91 -1.31 4.64
CA VAL A 19 1.38 -1.73 3.33
C VAL A 19 2.30 -1.30 2.18
N TYR A 20 2.92 -0.12 2.27
CA TYR A 20 3.91 0.30 1.27
C TYR A 20 5.15 -0.63 1.26
N THR A 21 5.64 -1.01 2.43
CA THR A 21 6.74 -1.98 2.55
C THR A 21 6.35 -3.34 1.96
N LEU A 22 5.10 -3.76 2.14
CA LEU A 22 4.59 -4.99 1.53
C LEU A 22 4.49 -4.86 -0.01
N LEU A 23 4.00 -3.72 -0.52
CA LEU A 23 4.04 -3.41 -1.96
C LEU A 23 5.46 -3.50 -2.51
N HIS A 24 6.43 -2.89 -1.81
CA HIS A 24 7.84 -2.93 -2.18
C HIS A 24 8.37 -4.36 -2.27
N ARG A 25 8.06 -5.18 -1.26
CA ARG A 25 8.45 -6.60 -1.23
C ARG A 25 7.82 -7.38 -2.40
N VAL A 26 6.51 -7.28 -2.58
CA VAL A 26 5.77 -7.97 -3.64
C VAL A 26 6.28 -7.57 -5.03
N CYS A 27 6.52 -6.28 -5.27
CA CYS A 27 7.09 -5.81 -6.53
C CYS A 27 8.51 -6.35 -6.76
N GLY A 28 9.27 -6.58 -5.69
CA GLY A 28 10.59 -7.22 -5.73
C GLY A 28 10.57 -8.72 -6.03
N LEU A 29 9.42 -9.39 -5.83
CA LEU A 29 9.23 -10.82 -6.13
C LEU A 29 8.82 -11.08 -7.59
N LEU A 30 8.50 -10.03 -8.35
CA LEU A 30 8.13 -10.16 -9.76
C LEU A 30 9.30 -10.72 -10.60
N PRO A 31 9.03 -11.45 -11.71
CA PRO A 31 10.08 -11.94 -12.62
C PRO A 31 10.98 -10.82 -13.15
N ILE A 32 10.39 -9.66 -13.41
CA ILE A 32 11.09 -8.40 -13.65
C ILE A 32 10.77 -7.50 -12.46
N PRO A 33 11.70 -7.32 -11.51
CA PRO A 33 11.42 -6.56 -10.30
C PRO A 33 11.11 -5.10 -10.61
N ILE A 34 9.94 -4.63 -10.16
CA ILE A 34 9.61 -3.20 -10.16
C ILE A 34 10.19 -2.59 -8.88
N GLN A 35 11.19 -1.72 -9.03
CA GLN A 35 11.85 -1.08 -7.89
C GLN A 35 11.01 0.10 -7.41
N LEU A 36 10.46 -0.02 -6.19
CA LEU A 36 9.91 1.12 -5.47
C LEU A 36 11.04 1.79 -4.65
N PRO A 37 10.93 3.08 -4.32
CA PRO A 37 11.89 3.75 -3.45
C PRO A 37 12.08 3.04 -2.09
N ASP A 38 13.32 2.71 -1.78
CA ASP A 38 13.75 2.12 -0.51
C ASP A 38 13.90 3.17 0.61
N PHE A 39 13.77 2.71 1.86
CA PHE A 39 13.99 3.52 3.06
C PHE A 39 15.46 3.54 3.49
N ASP A 40 16.40 3.79 2.58
CA ASP A 40 17.81 3.88 2.99
C ASP A 40 18.15 5.30 3.48
N GLY A 41 18.17 5.47 4.80
CA GLY A 41 19.06 6.44 5.46
C GLY A 41 18.54 7.86 5.76
N ASN A 42 17.47 8.39 5.15
CA ASN A 42 16.65 9.47 5.72
C ASN A 42 15.50 9.94 4.81
N THR A 43 14.28 9.86 5.37
CA THR A 43 13.06 10.59 4.97
C THR A 43 12.54 10.34 3.55
N LEU A 44 12.04 9.13 3.28
CA LEU A 44 11.11 8.94 2.17
C LEU A 44 9.86 9.81 2.39
N ARG A 45 9.58 10.73 1.48
CA ARG A 45 8.44 11.64 1.58
C ARG A 45 7.19 10.96 1.05
N GLY A 46 6.04 11.22 1.66
CA GLY A 46 4.76 10.67 1.18
C GLY A 46 4.47 10.99 -0.28
N THR A 47 4.97 12.12 -0.81
CA THR A 47 4.87 12.46 -2.24
C THR A 47 5.64 11.49 -3.14
N GLU A 48 6.84 11.09 -2.74
CA GLU A 48 7.68 10.14 -3.50
C GLU A 48 7.04 8.74 -3.49
N MET A 49 6.45 8.35 -2.36
CA MET A 49 5.69 7.11 -2.25
C MET A 49 4.46 7.13 -3.17
N ASN A 50 3.71 8.23 -3.17
CA ASN A 50 2.55 8.39 -4.05
C ASN A 50 2.93 8.30 -5.53
N GLU A 51 3.97 9.02 -5.96
CA GLU A 51 4.46 8.97 -7.34
C GLU A 51 4.95 7.58 -7.74
N ALA A 52 5.59 6.85 -6.82
CA ALA A 52 6.02 5.48 -7.07
C ALA A 52 4.84 4.52 -7.25
N VAL A 53 3.84 4.57 -6.36
CA VAL A 53 2.67 3.70 -6.45
C VAL A 53 1.77 4.08 -7.64
N THR A 54 1.68 5.36 -8.00
CA THR A 54 1.03 5.78 -9.25
C THR A 54 1.68 5.15 -10.47
N ARG A 55 3.02 5.20 -10.57
CA ARG A 55 3.73 4.55 -11.69
C ARG A 55 3.53 3.04 -11.68
N LEU A 56 3.53 2.41 -10.51
CA LEU A 56 3.27 0.97 -10.38
C LEU A 56 1.92 0.59 -11.01
N VAL A 57 0.84 1.28 -10.65
CA VAL A 57 -0.51 0.94 -11.18
C VAL A 57 -0.64 1.22 -12.67
N GLU A 58 0.21 2.09 -13.24
CA GLU A 58 0.25 2.36 -14.68
C GLU A 58 0.97 1.27 -15.47
N VAL A 59 2.00 0.62 -14.89
CA VAL A 59 2.87 -0.32 -15.62
C VAL A 59 2.59 -1.80 -15.31
N ILE A 60 1.94 -2.13 -14.19
CA ILE A 60 1.82 -3.52 -13.74
C ILE A 60 1.08 -4.44 -14.73
N ASN A 61 0.16 -3.89 -15.53
CA ASN A 61 -0.58 -4.65 -16.54
C ASN A 61 0.30 -5.08 -17.73
N ASP A 62 1.47 -4.48 -17.89
CA ASP A 62 2.44 -4.82 -18.95
C ASP A 62 3.44 -5.90 -18.49
N GLU A 63 3.46 -6.26 -17.20
CA GLU A 63 4.39 -7.23 -16.66
C GLU A 63 4.03 -8.67 -17.07
N PRO A 64 5.01 -9.54 -17.37
CA PRO A 64 4.76 -10.91 -17.82
C PRO A 64 4.46 -11.85 -16.64
N VAL A 65 3.38 -11.56 -15.91
CA VAL A 65 2.86 -12.35 -14.77
C VAL A 65 1.39 -12.70 -14.98
N ASP A 66 0.88 -13.60 -14.13
CA ASP A 66 -0.52 -14.01 -14.19
C ASP A 66 -1.49 -12.83 -13.95
N GLU A 67 -2.63 -12.83 -14.62
CA GLU A 67 -3.63 -11.76 -14.55
C GLU A 67 -4.14 -11.54 -13.11
N LEU A 68 -4.18 -12.59 -12.29
CA LEU A 68 -4.57 -12.48 -10.88
C LEU A 68 -3.53 -11.70 -10.07
N VAL A 69 -2.23 -11.93 -10.33
CA VAL A 69 -1.12 -11.18 -9.73
C VAL A 69 -1.17 -9.72 -10.17
N GLN A 70 -1.34 -9.47 -11.48
CA GLN A 70 -1.46 -8.11 -12.01
C GLN A 70 -2.62 -7.36 -11.35
N SER A 71 -3.81 -7.98 -11.33
CA SER A 71 -5.03 -7.40 -10.77
C SER A 71 -4.91 -7.17 -9.26
N GLY A 72 -4.28 -8.09 -8.53
CA GLY A 72 -4.04 -7.96 -7.09
C GLY A 72 -3.13 -6.79 -6.76
N ILE A 73 -1.99 -6.66 -7.45
CA ILE A 73 -1.06 -5.55 -7.25
C ILE A 73 -1.69 -4.22 -7.67
N TRP A 74 -2.37 -4.19 -8.82
CA TRP A 74 -3.07 -3.01 -9.30
C TRP A 74 -4.14 -2.53 -8.29
N GLY A 75 -5.00 -3.44 -7.84
CA GLY A 75 -6.06 -3.15 -6.88
C GLY A 75 -5.50 -2.68 -5.54
N ALA A 76 -4.49 -3.37 -5.01
CA ALA A 76 -3.83 -2.97 -3.78
C ALA A 76 -3.16 -1.59 -3.90
N GLY A 77 -2.52 -1.30 -5.04
CA GLY A 77 -1.92 0.01 -5.32
C GLY A 77 -2.97 1.13 -5.32
N LEU A 78 -4.13 0.92 -5.94
CA LEU A 78 -5.24 1.89 -5.92
C LEU A 78 -5.79 2.12 -4.51
N HIS A 79 -5.99 1.05 -3.73
CA HIS A 79 -6.42 1.18 -2.34
C HIS A 79 -5.40 1.91 -1.48
N TRP A 80 -4.10 1.64 -1.66
CA TRP A 80 -3.05 2.36 -0.95
C TRP A 80 -3.03 3.86 -1.32
N LEU A 81 -3.15 4.21 -2.61
CA LEU A 81 -3.23 5.61 -3.06
C LEU A 81 -4.45 6.33 -2.49
N SER A 82 -5.60 5.66 -2.46
CA SER A 82 -6.83 6.16 -1.84
C SER A 82 -6.63 6.43 -0.34
N ALA A 83 -6.04 5.48 0.39
CA ALA A 83 -5.73 5.64 1.81
C ALA A 83 -4.73 6.78 2.08
N SER A 84 -3.68 6.92 1.26
CA SER A 84 -2.69 8.00 1.36
C SER A 84 -3.32 9.38 1.15
N HIS A 85 -4.19 9.50 0.15
CA HIS A 85 -4.95 10.73 -0.10
C HIS A 85 -5.87 11.07 1.06
N LEU A 86 -6.65 10.10 1.54
CA LEU A 86 -7.57 10.28 2.67
C LEU A 86 -6.82 10.60 3.98
N PHE A 87 -5.63 10.04 4.19
CA PHE A 87 -4.80 10.34 5.36
C PHE A 87 -4.41 11.82 5.40
N SER A 88 -4.00 12.39 4.26
CA SER A 88 -3.73 13.83 4.15
C SER A 88 -4.97 14.66 4.52
N ARG A 89 -6.14 14.26 4.03
CA ARG A 89 -7.41 14.92 4.38
C ARG A 89 -7.77 14.76 5.87
N TYR A 90 -7.56 13.59 6.45
CA TYR A 90 -7.84 13.32 7.87
C TYR A 90 -7.00 14.20 8.80
N MET A 91 -5.75 14.46 8.44
CA MET A 91 -4.88 15.39 9.16
C MET A 91 -5.46 16.80 9.25
N ASP A 92 -6.16 17.23 8.20
CA ASP A 92 -6.78 18.54 8.11
C ASP A 92 -8.16 18.59 8.80
N THR A 93 -9.01 17.59 8.58
CA THR A 93 -10.43 17.64 9.00
C THR A 93 -10.70 16.98 10.34
N ARG A 94 -9.90 15.98 10.74
CA ARG A 94 -10.10 15.13 11.93
C ARG A 94 -11.45 14.42 11.97
N GLU A 95 -12.05 14.20 10.80
CA GLU A 95 -13.33 13.53 10.66
C GLU A 95 -13.16 12.02 10.91
N GLY A 96 -13.82 11.48 11.95
CA GLY A 96 -13.71 10.07 12.30
C GLY A 96 -14.16 9.09 11.19
N ILE A 97 -15.09 9.51 10.33
CA ILE A 97 -15.49 8.70 9.16
C ILE A 97 -14.31 8.51 8.17
N VAL A 98 -13.47 9.54 8.00
CA VAL A 98 -12.29 9.47 7.13
C VAL A 98 -11.27 8.49 7.70
N ALA A 99 -11.10 8.43 9.03
CA ALA A 99 -10.26 7.41 9.66
C ALA A 99 -10.74 5.98 9.37
N LEU A 100 -12.06 5.75 9.33
CA LEU A 100 -12.63 4.45 8.97
C LEU A 100 -12.40 4.11 7.49
N GLU A 101 -12.54 5.09 6.59
CA GLU A 101 -12.26 4.92 5.16
C GLU A 101 -10.79 4.60 4.89
N ILE A 102 -9.87 5.25 5.62
CA ILE A 102 -8.43 4.95 5.55
C ILE A 102 -8.20 3.49 5.97
N ARG A 103 -8.75 3.06 7.11
CA ARG A 103 -8.60 1.69 7.61
C ARG A 103 -9.11 0.65 6.61
N LEU A 104 -10.29 0.88 6.02
CA LEU A 104 -10.85 0.00 5.01
C LEU A 104 -9.89 -0.19 3.84
N ASN A 105 -9.41 0.92 3.27
CA ASN A 105 -8.50 0.86 2.12
C ASN A 105 -7.16 0.19 2.47
N ILE A 106 -6.61 0.47 3.66
CA ILE A 106 -5.38 -0.18 4.13
C ILE A 106 -5.57 -1.70 4.25
N VAL A 107 -6.65 -2.16 4.89
CA VAL A 107 -6.92 -3.59 5.08
C VAL A 107 -7.13 -4.27 3.74
N THR A 108 -7.92 -3.67 2.84
CA THR A 108 -8.13 -4.23 1.50
C THR A 108 -6.83 -4.31 0.69
N ALA A 109 -5.97 -3.29 0.75
CA ALA A 109 -4.66 -3.34 0.10
C ALA A 109 -3.77 -4.43 0.71
N HIS A 110 -3.71 -4.49 2.04
CA HIS A 110 -2.92 -5.48 2.78
C HIS A 110 -3.32 -6.91 2.41
N ASP A 111 -4.60 -7.24 2.50
CA ASP A 111 -5.10 -8.59 2.25
C ASP A 111 -4.91 -8.99 0.78
N GLY A 112 -5.12 -8.05 -0.15
CA GLY A 112 -4.82 -8.27 -1.57
C GLY A 112 -3.35 -8.55 -1.84
N LEU A 113 -2.43 -7.89 -1.13
CA LEU A 113 -1.00 -8.10 -1.30
C LEU A 113 -0.50 -9.40 -0.68
N HIS A 114 -1.04 -9.83 0.45
CA HIS A 114 -0.72 -11.15 1.01
C HIS A 114 -1.15 -12.26 0.06
N ALA A 115 -2.39 -12.19 -0.46
CA ALA A 115 -2.83 -13.15 -1.46
C ALA A 115 -1.94 -13.19 -2.70
N VAL A 116 -1.42 -12.03 -3.15
CA VAL A 116 -0.44 -11.99 -4.25
C VAL A 116 0.92 -12.56 -3.84
N GLU A 117 1.39 -12.25 -2.63
CA GLU A 117 2.66 -12.77 -2.10
C GLU A 117 2.64 -14.30 -2.05
N ASP A 118 1.55 -14.90 -1.55
CA ASP A 118 1.35 -16.35 -1.48
C ASP A 118 1.42 -16.98 -2.89
N LEU A 119 0.72 -16.38 -3.86
CA LEU A 119 0.75 -16.80 -5.27
C LEU A 119 2.16 -16.74 -5.88
N LEU A 120 2.95 -15.71 -5.55
CA LEU A 120 4.30 -15.53 -6.06
C LEU A 120 5.32 -16.48 -5.39
N LEU A 121 5.11 -16.82 -4.11
CA LEU A 121 5.94 -17.77 -3.37
C LEU A 121 5.56 -19.23 -3.64
N GLY A 122 4.38 -19.46 -4.24
CA GLY A 122 3.84 -20.79 -4.46
C GLY A 122 3.34 -21.45 -3.17
N GLU A 123 2.95 -20.63 -2.19
CA GLU A 123 2.28 -21.07 -0.97
C GLU A 123 0.78 -21.19 -1.26
N ASP A 124 0.18 -22.33 -0.92
CA ASP A 124 -1.26 -22.55 -1.13
C ASP A 124 -2.01 -21.66 -0.11
N PRO A 125 -3.03 -20.86 -0.50
CA PRO A 125 -3.73 -19.94 0.41
C PRO A 125 -4.52 -20.61 1.54
N ASP A 126 -4.42 -21.94 1.69
CA ASP A 126 -5.09 -22.79 2.67
C ASP A 126 -4.13 -23.55 3.63
N ASP A 127 -2.80 -23.33 3.56
CA ASP A 127 -1.78 -23.89 4.49
C ASP A 127 -1.46 -22.96 5.68
#